data_AF-A0A650CWF5-F1
#
_entry.id   AF-A0A650CWF5-F1
#
_cell.length_a   1.000
_cell.length_b   1.000
_cell.length_c   1.000
_cell.angle_alpha   90.00
_cell.angle_beta   90.00
_cell.angle_gamma   90.00
#
_symmetry.space_group_name_H-M   'P 1'
#
loop_
_entity.id
_entity.type
_entity.pdbx_description
1 polymer ?
#
loop_
_entity_poly.entity_id
_entity_poly.type
_entity_poly.pdbx_seq_one_letter_code
_entity_poly.pdbx_strand_id
1 'polypeptide(L)'
;MSSLNIIKSFSILFLIFLSTFQFFVTSSSSQVYYISTNSPKYDILPGSIYVQPLPKNYTLPFAVLLNFTNYSKLICITCKLAKHCETIYLTPCQFREDFYPSKSYVHCLIDYLESFGIKFTGCYGLILTFNGTVGEIEKAFNTELNVYYYPCKNIYWYGLLGIANVGPFYYFSNNVTPSLPYNIGKYVLGIVGIDSVDPKVYPVIKEAWKVNLQGPSLVSSVLVTPSTIAQYFNFTELYSQGYTGKGEKIAIEGVPESFINESDIYAFWNQFYIVPRTGGLNVVYLGNITSSGQSGENELDAEWAGVFSPASCIYVVFSNGYVGGQALVGNLLNYYYELYYIVNYIDPDVISISVALPESYLSAYYPAMLYMIHNIIMQAVDEGISVLAAAGDWGFESDHPPPNFIIDVYNTIWYPESDPYVTAVGGIFVRANSTGGIVSISGWDYSTGGISTAFPRQCYETTSLIPFTPKIPQRTYPDIAFVSAGGYNIPEFGFGLPLIYQGQLYLWYGTSGAAPMTAAMVSLAGVRLGMLNSILYHISYCGEILTPKGCIKGLPAWIPITTGANPTPAHYGWNYVTGPGTYNAYAMVKDFLIYYDFITNEC
;
A
#
# COMPACT_ATOMS: atom_id res chain seq x y z
N MET A 1 12.47 -25.62 42.57
CA MET A 1 11.79 -24.39 42.11
C MET A 1 12.20 -24.16 40.67
N SER A 2 11.34 -24.62 39.77
CA SER A 2 11.63 -24.97 38.38
C SER A 2 11.42 -23.78 37.46
N SER A 3 12.50 -23.34 36.81
CA SER A 3 12.51 -22.52 35.61
C SER A 3 12.00 -23.33 34.42
N LEU A 4 10.78 -23.07 33.95
CA LEU A 4 10.28 -23.60 32.69
C LEU A 4 10.82 -22.72 31.54
N ASN A 5 11.89 -23.20 30.92
CA ASN A 5 12.26 -22.79 29.56
C ASN A 5 11.20 -23.34 28.60
N ILE A 6 10.26 -22.49 28.19
CA ILE A 6 9.36 -22.81 27.07
C ILE A 6 10.10 -22.44 25.78
N ILE A 7 10.82 -23.42 25.24
CA ILE A 7 11.23 -23.44 23.84
C ILE A 7 9.93 -23.60 23.04
N LYS A 8 9.34 -22.49 22.57
CA LYS A 8 8.27 -22.52 21.56
C LYS A 8 8.90 -23.01 20.26
N SER A 9 8.74 -24.31 20.00
CA SER A 9 9.01 -24.91 18.70
C SER A 9 7.95 -24.38 17.71
N PHE A 10 8.31 -23.33 16.98
CA PHE A 10 7.52 -22.84 15.84
C PHE A 10 7.70 -23.83 14.69
N SER A 11 6.85 -24.85 14.64
CA SER A 11 6.61 -25.62 13.42
C SER A 11 5.82 -24.74 12.46
N ILE A 12 6.52 -23.84 11.77
CA ILE A 12 5.96 -23.04 10.67
C ILE A 12 5.74 -24.01 9.51
N LEU A 13 4.46 -24.21 9.16
CA LEU A 13 4.07 -24.88 7.94
C LEU A 13 4.55 -23.99 6.77
N PHE A 14 5.67 -24.38 6.17
CA PHE A 14 6.21 -23.77 4.96
C PHE A 14 5.18 -23.88 3.83
N LEU A 15 4.39 -22.84 3.60
CA LEU A 15 3.77 -22.59 2.30
C LEU A 15 4.87 -21.98 1.40
N ILE A 16 5.78 -22.83 0.94
CA ILE A 16 6.52 -22.52 -0.28
C ILE A 16 5.45 -22.49 -1.37
N PHE A 17 5.01 -21.30 -1.79
CA PHE A 17 4.34 -21.16 -3.07
C PHE A 17 5.39 -21.43 -4.16
N LEU A 18 5.70 -22.72 -4.36
CA LEU A 18 6.10 -23.17 -5.68
C LEU A 18 4.93 -22.79 -6.58
N SER A 19 5.19 -21.93 -7.55
CA SER A 19 4.44 -21.96 -8.80
C SER A 19 4.25 -23.44 -9.17
N THR A 20 3.02 -23.93 -9.04
CA THR A 20 2.70 -25.31 -9.34
C THR A 20 2.94 -25.49 -10.84
N PHE A 21 4.12 -26.03 -11.18
CA PHE A 21 4.36 -26.60 -12.49
C PHE A 21 3.39 -27.78 -12.63
N GLN A 22 2.24 -27.53 -13.25
CA GLN A 22 1.36 -28.60 -13.68
C GLN A 22 2.05 -29.33 -14.83
N PHE A 23 2.52 -30.53 -14.57
CA PHE A 23 2.94 -31.47 -15.61
C PHE A 23 1.72 -31.80 -16.48
N PHE A 24 1.83 -31.53 -17.78
CA PHE A 24 0.84 -31.88 -18.78
C PHE A 24 0.71 -33.40 -18.90
N VAL A 25 -0.47 -33.93 -18.59
CA VAL A 25 -0.95 -35.20 -19.16
C VAL A 25 -2.08 -34.85 -20.11
N THR A 26 -1.82 -35.00 -21.40
CA THR A 26 -2.82 -34.84 -22.46
C THR A 26 -3.86 -35.96 -22.36
N SER A 27 -4.99 -35.67 -21.73
CA SER A 27 -6.25 -36.38 -22.00
C SER A 27 -7.37 -35.36 -22.06
N SER A 28 -8.15 -35.40 -23.14
CA SER A 28 -9.23 -34.46 -23.46
C SER A 28 -10.47 -34.67 -22.57
N SER A 29 -10.31 -34.49 -21.27
CA SER A 29 -11.42 -34.26 -20.35
C SER A 29 -11.56 -32.76 -20.15
N SER A 30 -12.80 -32.26 -20.05
CA SER A 30 -13.09 -30.85 -19.75
C SER A 30 -12.47 -30.47 -18.40
N GLN A 31 -11.24 -29.96 -18.43
CA GLN A 31 -10.50 -29.60 -17.23
C GLN A 31 -11.28 -28.52 -16.47
N VAL A 32 -11.43 -28.70 -15.16
CA VAL A 32 -12.06 -27.75 -14.25
C VAL A 32 -10.98 -26.82 -13.70
N TYR A 33 -11.27 -25.53 -13.61
CA TYR A 33 -10.44 -24.53 -12.95
C TYR A 33 -11.07 -24.17 -11.61
N TYR A 34 -10.36 -24.47 -10.52
CA TYR A 34 -10.73 -24.07 -9.17
C TYR A 34 -10.10 -22.71 -8.86
N ILE A 35 -10.90 -21.78 -8.35
CA ILE A 35 -10.46 -20.42 -8.04
C ILE A 35 -9.77 -20.44 -6.67
N SER A 36 -8.51 -20.89 -6.63
CA SER A 36 -7.77 -21.15 -5.39
C SER A 36 -7.50 -19.90 -4.53
N THR A 37 -7.59 -18.72 -5.15
CA THR A 37 -7.42 -17.42 -4.51
C THR A 37 -8.76 -16.73 -4.24
N ASN A 38 -9.89 -17.45 -4.25
CA ASN A 38 -11.22 -16.91 -3.96
C ASN A 38 -11.22 -16.05 -2.68
N SER A 39 -12.06 -15.03 -2.64
CA SER A 39 -12.20 -14.14 -1.47
C SER A 39 -13.63 -14.20 -0.95
N PRO A 40 -13.85 -14.74 0.26
CA PRO A 40 -12.85 -15.15 1.22
C PRO A 40 -12.13 -16.46 0.87
N LYS A 41 -10.87 -16.60 1.31
CA LYS A 41 -10.07 -17.84 1.18
C LYS A 41 -10.64 -18.97 2.02
N TYR A 42 -11.12 -18.61 3.22
CA TYR A 42 -11.86 -19.51 4.08
C TYR A 42 -13.32 -19.44 3.64
N ASP A 43 -13.70 -20.41 2.82
CA ASP A 43 -15.08 -20.69 2.46
C ASP A 43 -15.99 -20.69 3.72
N ILE A 44 -15.47 -21.07 4.90
CA ILE A 44 -16.18 -21.05 6.18
C ILE A 44 -15.21 -20.68 7.31
N LEU A 45 -15.58 -19.71 8.17
CA LEU A 45 -14.81 -19.38 9.38
C LEU A 45 -14.66 -20.60 10.30
N PRO A 46 -13.44 -20.96 10.75
CA PRO A 46 -13.24 -22.08 11.65
C PRO A 46 -14.08 -21.96 12.93
N GLY A 47 -14.86 -23.01 13.25
CA GLY A 47 -15.79 -23.02 14.39
C GLY A 47 -17.23 -22.63 14.07
N SER A 48 -17.53 -22.30 12.82
CA SER A 48 -18.90 -22.01 12.38
C SER A 48 -19.80 -23.24 12.36
N ILE A 49 -21.07 -23.01 12.62
CA ILE A 49 -22.13 -24.02 12.62
C ILE A 49 -23.03 -23.77 11.41
N TYR A 50 -23.21 -24.79 10.56
CA TYR A 50 -24.16 -24.73 9.45
C TYR A 50 -25.59 -24.53 9.98
N VAL A 51 -26.34 -23.61 9.36
CA VAL A 51 -27.72 -23.31 9.73
C VAL A 51 -28.68 -23.85 8.68
N GLN A 52 -28.58 -23.35 7.45
CA GLN A 52 -29.47 -23.69 6.33
C GLN A 52 -28.88 -23.20 5.00
N PRO A 53 -29.39 -23.65 3.84
CA PRO A 53 -29.03 -23.08 2.55
C PRO A 53 -29.51 -21.64 2.43
N LEU A 54 -28.76 -20.79 1.73
CA LEU A 54 -29.21 -19.45 1.38
C LEU A 54 -30.35 -19.57 0.34
N PRO A 55 -31.46 -18.80 0.43
CA PRO A 55 -32.59 -18.96 -0.48
C PRO A 55 -32.18 -18.77 -1.94
N LYS A 56 -32.53 -19.74 -2.80
CA LYS A 56 -32.08 -19.76 -4.22
C LYS A 56 -32.54 -18.57 -5.05
N ASN A 57 -33.62 -17.90 -4.66
CA ASN A 57 -34.14 -16.70 -5.31
C ASN A 57 -33.58 -15.39 -4.73
N TYR A 58 -32.79 -15.46 -3.65
CA TYR A 58 -32.10 -14.30 -3.11
C TYR A 58 -31.10 -13.79 -4.14
N THR A 59 -31.09 -12.48 -4.38
CA THR A 59 -30.27 -11.84 -5.41
C THR A 59 -29.04 -11.23 -4.76
N LEU A 60 -27.87 -11.56 -5.29
CA LEU A 60 -26.56 -11.11 -4.81
C LEU A 60 -25.84 -10.33 -5.91
N PRO A 61 -25.42 -9.07 -5.63
CA PRO A 61 -24.38 -8.42 -6.40
C PRO A 61 -23.03 -9.03 -6.02
N PHE A 62 -22.20 -9.30 -7.02
CA PHE A 62 -20.86 -9.86 -6.83
C PHE A 62 -19.91 -9.33 -7.91
N ALA A 63 -18.62 -9.51 -7.70
CA ALA A 63 -17.61 -9.18 -8.70
C ALA A 63 -16.68 -10.36 -8.99
N VAL A 64 -16.31 -10.52 -10.25
CA VAL A 64 -15.27 -11.43 -10.71
C VAL A 64 -14.02 -10.60 -10.98
N LEU A 65 -12.94 -10.97 -10.30
CA LEU A 65 -11.64 -10.32 -10.37
C LEU A 65 -10.78 -11.09 -11.38
N LEU A 66 -10.22 -10.38 -12.36
CA LEU A 66 -9.38 -10.97 -13.40
C LEU A 66 -7.90 -10.83 -13.04
N ASN A 67 -7.12 -11.83 -13.39
CA ASN A 67 -5.67 -11.84 -13.29
C ASN A 67 -5.01 -11.36 -14.59
N PHE A 68 -3.74 -10.99 -14.50
CA PHE A 68 -2.90 -10.85 -15.69
C PHE A 68 -2.71 -12.20 -16.40
N THR A 69 -2.39 -12.12 -17.67
CA THR A 69 -2.04 -13.23 -18.56
C THR A 69 -0.54 -13.25 -18.79
N ASN A 70 -0.03 -14.30 -19.44
CA ASN A 70 1.39 -14.40 -19.81
C ASN A 70 2.37 -14.21 -18.63
N TYR A 71 1.99 -14.66 -17.43
CA TYR A 71 2.68 -14.35 -16.17
C TYR A 71 4.18 -14.69 -16.19
N SER A 72 4.60 -15.76 -16.88
CA SER A 72 6.02 -16.10 -17.03
C SER A 72 6.81 -15.04 -17.79
N LYS A 73 6.23 -14.43 -18.84
CA LYS A 73 6.83 -13.31 -19.58
C LYS A 73 6.88 -12.07 -18.70
N LEU A 74 5.77 -11.78 -18.01
CA LEU A 74 5.64 -10.64 -17.11
C LEU A 74 6.72 -10.67 -16.02
N ILE A 75 6.79 -11.74 -15.22
CA ILE A 75 7.80 -11.89 -14.15
C ILE A 75 9.23 -11.78 -14.69
N CYS A 76 9.50 -12.25 -15.91
CA CYS A 76 10.82 -12.08 -16.52
C CYS A 76 11.14 -10.61 -16.80
N ILE A 77 10.17 -9.84 -17.32
CA ILE A 77 10.32 -8.40 -17.55
C ILE A 77 10.46 -7.66 -16.23
N THR A 78 9.56 -7.89 -15.27
CA THR A 78 9.62 -7.30 -13.93
C THR A 78 10.95 -7.56 -13.26
N CYS A 79 11.47 -8.80 -13.32
CA CYS A 79 12.80 -9.12 -12.77
C CYS A 79 13.95 -8.36 -13.44
N LYS A 80 13.85 -8.03 -14.74
CA LYS A 80 14.88 -7.25 -15.45
C LYS A 80 14.80 -5.77 -15.12
N LEU A 81 13.58 -5.22 -15.04
CA LEU A 81 13.32 -3.83 -14.66
C LEU A 81 13.70 -3.59 -13.19
N ALA A 82 13.30 -4.48 -12.29
CA ALA A 82 13.69 -4.48 -10.87
C ALA A 82 15.20 -4.56 -10.64
N LYS A 83 15.93 -5.20 -11.57
CA LYS A 83 17.39 -5.26 -11.54
C LYS A 83 18.03 -4.15 -12.37
N HIS A 84 17.26 -3.23 -12.94
CA HIS A 84 17.73 -2.19 -13.87
C HIS A 84 18.64 -2.72 -14.99
N CYS A 85 18.45 -3.99 -15.39
CA CYS A 85 19.10 -4.58 -16.56
C CYS A 85 18.38 -4.22 -17.86
N GLU A 86 17.14 -3.78 -17.74
CA GLU A 86 16.31 -3.18 -18.79
C GLU A 86 15.97 -1.76 -18.30
N THR A 87 16.09 -0.76 -19.17
CA THR A 87 15.82 0.64 -18.84
C THR A 87 14.62 1.20 -19.61
N ILE A 88 14.05 0.40 -20.51
CA ILE A 88 12.84 0.76 -21.25
C ILE A 88 11.64 0.22 -20.48
N TYR A 89 10.93 1.12 -19.81
CA TYR A 89 9.67 0.82 -19.14
C TYR A 89 8.55 0.59 -20.16
N LEU A 90 7.55 -0.20 -19.74
CA LEU A 90 6.33 -0.37 -20.52
C LEU A 90 5.47 0.90 -20.45
N THR A 91 4.72 1.17 -21.51
CA THR A 91 3.61 2.14 -21.43
C THR A 91 2.35 1.44 -20.92
N PRO A 92 1.38 2.19 -20.33
CA PRO A 92 0.10 1.61 -19.93
C PRO A 92 -0.64 0.87 -21.04
N CYS A 93 -0.54 1.35 -22.28
CA CYS A 93 -1.15 0.68 -23.42
C CYS A 93 -0.48 -0.66 -23.74
N GLN A 94 0.85 -0.69 -23.76
CA GLN A 94 1.62 -1.91 -24.02
C GLN A 94 1.39 -2.95 -22.92
N PHE A 95 1.39 -2.54 -21.65
CA PHE A 95 1.14 -3.46 -20.55
C PHE A 95 -0.24 -4.11 -20.67
N ARG A 96 -1.29 -3.31 -20.92
CA ARG A 96 -2.65 -3.84 -21.11
C ARG A 96 -2.76 -4.74 -22.33
N GLU A 97 -2.10 -4.41 -23.44
CA GLU A 97 -2.12 -5.24 -24.65
C GLU A 97 -1.43 -6.61 -24.42
N ASP A 98 -0.30 -6.62 -23.73
CA ASP A 98 0.52 -7.82 -23.53
C ASP A 98 0.02 -8.73 -22.39
N PHE A 99 -0.55 -8.14 -21.34
CA PHE A 99 -0.80 -8.84 -20.07
C PHE A 99 -2.24 -8.80 -19.59
N TYR A 100 -3.14 -7.95 -20.11
CA TYR A 100 -4.55 -8.06 -19.71
C TYR A 100 -5.24 -9.17 -20.49
N PRO A 101 -6.29 -9.81 -19.93
CA PRO A 101 -7.10 -10.73 -20.70
C PRO A 101 -7.70 -10.05 -21.93
N SER A 102 -7.72 -10.77 -23.06
CA SER A 102 -8.24 -10.21 -24.31
C SER A 102 -9.73 -9.86 -24.17
N LYS A 103 -10.20 -8.87 -24.94
CA LYS A 103 -11.63 -8.52 -25.00
C LYS A 103 -12.51 -9.72 -25.35
N SER A 104 -12.03 -10.61 -26.23
CA SER A 104 -12.74 -11.84 -26.59
C SER A 104 -12.86 -12.82 -25.42
N TYR A 105 -11.84 -12.93 -24.56
CA TYR A 105 -11.93 -13.73 -23.35
C TYR A 105 -12.92 -13.13 -22.36
N VAL A 106 -12.85 -11.82 -22.13
CA VAL A 106 -13.78 -11.10 -21.23
C VAL A 106 -15.23 -11.29 -21.68
N HIS A 107 -15.53 -11.12 -22.97
CA HIS A 107 -16.86 -11.40 -23.50
C HIS A 107 -17.29 -12.86 -23.31
N CYS A 108 -16.39 -13.83 -23.56
CA CYS A 108 -16.70 -15.24 -23.36
C CYS A 108 -17.04 -15.58 -21.90
N LEU A 109 -16.35 -14.95 -20.94
CA LEU A 109 -16.67 -15.09 -19.51
C LEU A 109 -18.03 -14.47 -19.16
N ILE A 110 -18.32 -13.28 -19.69
CA ILE A 110 -19.62 -12.62 -19.51
C ILE A 110 -20.73 -13.48 -20.09
N ASP A 111 -20.62 -13.91 -21.35
CA ASP A 111 -21.60 -14.76 -22.03
C ASP A 111 -21.83 -16.08 -21.28
N TYR A 112 -20.76 -16.67 -20.73
CA TYR A 112 -20.88 -17.87 -19.89
C TYR A 112 -21.75 -17.61 -18.66
N LEU A 113 -21.52 -16.53 -17.91
CA LEU A 113 -22.30 -16.21 -16.71
C LEU A 113 -23.75 -15.83 -17.08
N GLU A 114 -23.95 -15.05 -18.14
CA GLU A 114 -25.27 -14.69 -18.65
C GLU A 114 -26.09 -15.91 -19.09
N SER A 115 -25.44 -16.99 -19.56
CA SER A 115 -26.12 -18.24 -19.89
C SER A 115 -26.81 -18.92 -18.68
N PHE A 116 -26.41 -18.56 -17.45
CA PHE A 116 -27.07 -19.00 -16.21
C PHE A 116 -28.15 -18.03 -15.73
N GLY A 117 -28.38 -16.88 -16.39
CA GLY A 117 -29.31 -15.84 -15.94
C GLY A 117 -28.66 -14.73 -15.10
N ILE A 118 -27.34 -14.81 -14.85
CA ILE A 118 -26.58 -13.80 -14.12
C ILE A 118 -26.43 -12.56 -15.00
N LYS A 119 -26.82 -11.39 -14.50
CA LYS A 119 -26.78 -10.13 -15.24
C LYS A 119 -25.44 -9.42 -15.06
N PHE A 120 -24.76 -9.08 -16.14
CA PHE A 120 -23.61 -8.17 -16.12
C PHE A 120 -24.02 -6.73 -15.77
N THR A 121 -23.25 -6.06 -14.91
CA THR A 121 -23.57 -4.71 -14.40
C THR A 121 -22.47 -3.67 -14.61
N GLY A 122 -21.22 -4.06 -14.86
CA GLY A 122 -20.15 -3.09 -15.05
C GLY A 122 -18.75 -3.70 -15.20
N CYS A 123 -17.84 -2.93 -15.80
CA CYS A 123 -16.43 -3.25 -15.95
C CYS A 123 -15.58 -2.08 -15.48
N TYR A 124 -14.65 -2.35 -14.56
CA TYR A 124 -13.81 -1.36 -13.90
C TYR A 124 -12.35 -1.85 -13.96
N GLY A 125 -11.78 -1.86 -15.16
CA GLY A 125 -10.46 -2.46 -15.41
C GLY A 125 -10.54 -3.99 -15.40
N LEU A 126 -9.89 -4.63 -14.42
CA LEU A 126 -9.93 -6.09 -14.22
C LEU A 126 -11.05 -6.56 -13.28
N ILE A 127 -11.95 -5.66 -12.85
CA ILE A 127 -13.14 -5.98 -12.08
C ILE A 127 -14.35 -6.06 -13.02
N LEU A 128 -15.02 -7.21 -13.05
CA LEU A 128 -16.31 -7.39 -13.72
C LEU A 128 -17.41 -7.56 -12.66
N THR A 129 -18.41 -6.70 -12.66
CA THR A 129 -19.50 -6.74 -11.67
C THR A 129 -20.75 -7.37 -12.27
N PHE A 130 -21.48 -8.10 -11.43
CA PHE A 130 -22.66 -8.87 -11.82
C PHE A 130 -23.75 -8.79 -10.76
N ASN A 131 -24.96 -9.20 -11.13
CA ASN A 131 -26.06 -9.45 -10.22
C ASN A 131 -26.73 -10.78 -10.61
N GLY A 132 -26.84 -11.71 -9.68
CA GLY A 132 -27.44 -13.02 -9.94
C GLY A 132 -28.17 -13.56 -8.72
N THR A 133 -29.11 -14.46 -8.93
CA THR A 133 -29.72 -15.19 -7.82
C THR A 133 -28.75 -16.26 -7.30
N VAL A 134 -28.87 -16.62 -6.03
CA VAL A 134 -28.07 -17.69 -5.41
C VAL A 134 -28.09 -18.95 -6.26
N GLY A 135 -29.26 -19.39 -6.73
CA GLY A 135 -29.37 -20.61 -7.54
C GLY A 135 -28.69 -20.53 -8.91
N GLU A 136 -28.47 -19.33 -9.45
CA GLU A 136 -27.72 -19.11 -10.70
C GLU A 136 -26.22 -19.12 -10.44
N ILE A 137 -25.78 -18.43 -9.36
CA ILE A 137 -24.39 -18.40 -8.89
C ILE A 137 -23.90 -19.81 -8.55
N GLU A 138 -24.68 -20.58 -7.79
CA GLU A 138 -24.36 -21.96 -7.41
C GLU A 138 -24.11 -22.85 -8.65
N LYS A 139 -24.94 -22.71 -9.69
CA LYS A 139 -24.80 -23.47 -10.94
C LYS A 139 -23.61 -23.01 -11.76
N ALA A 140 -23.40 -21.71 -11.88
CA ALA A 140 -22.34 -21.14 -12.70
C ALA A 140 -20.95 -21.47 -12.15
N PHE A 141 -20.82 -21.50 -10.81
CA PHE A 141 -19.55 -21.69 -10.11
C PHE A 141 -19.38 -23.04 -9.41
N ASN A 142 -20.36 -23.95 -9.56
CA ASN A 142 -20.33 -25.29 -8.97
C ASN A 142 -19.99 -25.26 -7.46
N THR A 143 -20.80 -24.50 -6.70
CA THR A 143 -20.70 -24.35 -5.25
C THR A 143 -22.09 -24.22 -4.64
N GLU A 144 -22.22 -24.25 -3.31
CA GLU A 144 -23.49 -24.00 -2.61
C GLU A 144 -23.31 -22.87 -1.59
N LEU A 145 -24.22 -21.90 -1.59
CA LEU A 145 -24.20 -20.79 -0.63
C LEU A 145 -25.08 -21.12 0.57
N ASN A 146 -24.49 -21.07 1.76
CA ASN A 146 -25.17 -21.47 2.99
C ASN A 146 -25.04 -20.39 4.06
N VAL A 147 -26.02 -20.34 4.96
CA VAL A 147 -25.99 -19.52 6.17
C VAL A 147 -25.30 -20.30 7.28
N TYR A 148 -24.37 -19.64 7.95
CA TYR A 148 -23.60 -20.15 9.07
C TYR A 148 -23.78 -19.25 10.29
N TYR A 149 -23.77 -19.87 11.47
CA TYR A 149 -23.69 -19.19 12.76
C TYR A 149 -22.26 -19.29 13.28
N TYR A 150 -21.63 -18.15 13.57
CA TYR A 150 -20.33 -18.07 14.19
C TYR A 150 -20.49 -17.84 15.71
N PRO A 151 -20.28 -18.86 16.57
CA PRO A 151 -20.48 -18.73 18.00
C PRO A 151 -19.28 -18.09 18.73
N CYS A 152 -18.13 -18.01 18.07
CA CYS A 152 -16.89 -17.60 18.72
C CYS A 152 -16.81 -16.08 18.87
N LYS A 153 -16.13 -15.63 19.93
CA LYS A 153 -15.95 -14.22 20.23
C LYS A 153 -14.91 -13.54 19.35
N ASN A 154 -13.91 -14.28 18.88
CA ASN A 154 -12.73 -13.76 18.20
C ASN A 154 -12.44 -14.58 16.94
N ILE A 155 -11.93 -13.92 15.89
CA ILE A 155 -11.42 -14.54 14.67
C ILE A 155 -9.90 -14.68 14.78
N TYR A 156 -9.38 -15.79 14.26
CA TYR A 156 -7.95 -16.12 14.29
C TYR A 156 -7.40 -16.24 12.87
N TRP A 157 -6.16 -15.83 12.65
CA TRP A 157 -5.37 -16.12 11.46
C TRP A 157 -4.04 -16.74 11.85
N TYR A 158 -3.60 -17.74 11.09
CA TYR A 158 -2.32 -18.43 11.35
C TYR A 158 -2.16 -18.96 12.79
N GLY A 159 -3.28 -19.25 13.48
CA GLY A 159 -3.29 -19.70 14.87
C GLY A 159 -3.08 -18.58 15.91
N LEU A 160 -3.02 -17.32 15.49
CA LEU A 160 -2.90 -16.13 16.33
C LEU A 160 -4.24 -15.39 16.38
N LEU A 161 -4.46 -14.65 17.48
CA LEU A 161 -5.62 -13.78 17.59
C LEU A 161 -5.54 -12.77 16.47
N GLY A 162 -6.61 -12.70 15.68
CA GLY A 162 -6.70 -11.78 14.58
C GLY A 162 -7.60 -10.60 14.89
N ILE A 163 -8.88 -10.86 15.12
CA ILE A 163 -9.83 -9.81 15.49
C ILE A 163 -10.55 -10.25 16.74
N ALA A 164 -10.52 -9.39 17.76
CA ALA A 164 -11.21 -9.64 19.01
C ALA A 164 -12.66 -9.12 18.96
N ASN A 165 -13.53 -9.69 19.80
CA ASN A 165 -14.87 -9.14 20.08
C ASN A 165 -15.80 -8.98 18.84
N VAL A 166 -15.68 -9.89 17.87
CA VAL A 166 -16.47 -9.85 16.63
C VAL A 166 -17.81 -10.59 16.72
N GLY A 167 -17.91 -11.66 17.52
CA GLY A 167 -19.10 -12.52 17.57
C GLY A 167 -19.88 -12.53 18.90
N PRO A 168 -21.00 -13.27 18.94
CA PRO A 168 -21.51 -14.17 17.89
C PRO A 168 -22.25 -13.43 16.76
N PHE A 169 -22.26 -14.00 15.55
CA PHE A 169 -23.01 -13.45 14.40
C PHE A 169 -23.42 -14.54 13.38
N TYR A 170 -24.32 -14.20 12.47
CA TYR A 170 -24.66 -15.00 11.30
C TYR A 170 -24.00 -14.40 10.06
N TYR A 171 -23.59 -15.24 9.13
CA TYR A 171 -23.07 -14.84 7.81
C TYR A 171 -23.45 -15.91 6.77
N PHE A 172 -23.36 -15.59 5.49
CA PHE A 172 -23.39 -16.60 4.44
C PHE A 172 -22.05 -16.71 3.74
N SER A 173 -21.77 -17.88 3.19
CA SER A 173 -20.57 -18.13 2.38
C SER A 173 -20.75 -19.39 1.53
N ASN A 174 -19.90 -19.56 0.52
CA ASN A 174 -19.81 -20.77 -0.28
C ASN A 174 -19.24 -21.94 0.54
N ASN A 175 -19.72 -23.16 0.34
CA ASN A 175 -19.26 -24.33 1.10
C ASN A 175 -18.00 -25.01 0.54
N VAL A 176 -17.73 -24.80 -0.75
CA VAL A 176 -16.55 -25.32 -1.46
C VAL A 176 -15.99 -24.25 -2.38
N THR A 177 -14.71 -24.40 -2.71
CA THR A 177 -14.01 -23.49 -3.60
C THR A 177 -14.72 -23.39 -4.95
N PRO A 178 -15.15 -22.19 -5.36
CA PRO A 178 -15.80 -21.95 -6.64
C PRO A 178 -14.95 -22.45 -7.81
N SER A 179 -15.60 -22.96 -8.86
CA SER A 179 -14.93 -23.52 -10.03
C SER A 179 -15.65 -23.21 -11.34
N LEU A 180 -14.88 -23.18 -12.42
CA LEU A 180 -15.34 -22.86 -13.78
C LEU A 180 -14.75 -23.88 -14.76
N PRO A 181 -15.33 -24.05 -15.97
CA PRO A 181 -14.63 -24.70 -17.07
C PRO A 181 -13.29 -24.00 -17.32
N TYR A 182 -12.21 -24.75 -17.55
CA TYR A 182 -10.86 -24.18 -17.57
C TYR A 182 -10.69 -22.99 -18.51
N ASN A 183 -11.24 -23.08 -19.73
CA ASN A 183 -11.13 -21.99 -20.71
C ASN A 183 -11.86 -20.71 -20.29
N ILE A 184 -12.86 -20.82 -19.42
CA ILE A 184 -13.58 -19.70 -18.82
C ILE A 184 -12.84 -19.19 -17.59
N GLY A 185 -12.37 -20.09 -16.72
CA GLY A 185 -11.80 -19.74 -15.41
C GLY A 185 -10.31 -19.37 -15.41
N LYS A 186 -9.52 -19.73 -16.42
CA LYS A 186 -8.05 -19.66 -16.36
C LYS A 186 -7.42 -18.30 -16.03
N TYR A 187 -8.15 -17.18 -16.18
CA TYR A 187 -7.69 -15.85 -15.78
C TYR A 187 -8.59 -15.21 -14.71
N VAL A 188 -9.45 -15.98 -14.05
CA VAL A 188 -10.23 -15.51 -12.89
C VAL A 188 -9.36 -15.64 -11.65
N LEU A 189 -8.97 -14.51 -11.08
CA LEU A 189 -8.21 -14.42 -9.84
C LEU A 189 -9.08 -14.72 -8.62
N GLY A 190 -10.33 -14.27 -8.61
CA GLY A 190 -11.19 -14.40 -7.45
C GLY A 190 -12.62 -13.97 -7.74
N ILE A 191 -13.51 -14.30 -6.82
CA ILE A 191 -14.87 -13.77 -6.76
C ILE A 191 -15.00 -13.08 -5.40
N VAL A 192 -15.71 -11.97 -5.34
CA VAL A 192 -16.07 -11.27 -4.09
C VAL A 192 -17.56 -10.95 -4.08
N GLY A 193 -18.17 -10.86 -2.89
CA GLY A 193 -19.59 -10.57 -2.72
C GLY A 193 -20.52 -11.79 -2.78
N ILE A 194 -19.96 -13.01 -2.87
CA ILE A 194 -20.72 -14.27 -2.73
C ILE A 194 -20.65 -14.84 -1.30
N ASP A 195 -20.08 -14.09 -0.38
CA ASP A 195 -20.11 -14.28 1.06
C ASP A 195 -20.53 -12.97 1.75
N SER A 196 -20.81 -13.05 3.05
CA SER A 196 -21.06 -11.88 3.90
C SER A 196 -20.19 -11.90 5.15
N VAL A 197 -18.99 -12.46 5.07
CA VAL A 197 -18.02 -12.36 6.16
C VAL A 197 -17.53 -10.91 6.18
N ASP A 198 -18.30 -10.07 6.87
CA ASP A 198 -17.93 -8.74 7.29
C ASP A 198 -17.59 -8.81 8.79
N PRO A 199 -16.43 -9.41 9.14
CA PRO A 199 -15.89 -9.15 10.46
C PRO A 199 -15.72 -7.65 10.53
N LYS A 200 -15.89 -7.04 11.70
CA LYS A 200 -15.83 -5.58 11.91
C LYS A 200 -14.55 -4.85 11.42
N VAL A 201 -13.70 -5.48 10.61
CA VAL A 201 -12.64 -4.92 9.79
C VAL A 201 -13.06 -3.62 9.12
N TYR A 202 -14.23 -3.50 8.47
CA TYR A 202 -14.60 -2.23 7.85
C TYR A 202 -14.79 -1.08 8.88
N PRO A 203 -15.49 -1.26 10.02
CA PRO A 203 -15.46 -0.32 11.14
C PRO A 203 -14.08 -0.08 11.77
N VAL A 204 -13.25 -1.11 11.97
CA VAL A 204 -11.91 -0.99 12.60
C VAL A 204 -10.94 -0.24 11.69
N ILE A 205 -11.00 -0.47 10.37
CA ILE A 205 -10.36 0.37 9.36
C ILE A 205 -10.93 1.78 9.50
N LYS A 206 -12.25 1.99 9.47
CA LYS A 206 -12.82 3.35 9.62
C LYS A 206 -12.47 4.05 10.95
N GLU A 207 -12.16 3.32 12.02
CA GLU A 207 -11.76 3.85 13.32
C GLU A 207 -10.26 4.13 13.45
N ALA A 208 -9.39 3.29 12.86
CA ALA A 208 -7.95 3.56 12.78
C ALA A 208 -7.63 4.86 12.03
N TRP A 209 -8.58 5.31 11.21
CA TRP A 209 -8.54 6.52 10.40
C TRP A 209 -9.18 7.75 11.05
N LYS A 210 -9.87 7.57 12.19
CA LYS A 210 -10.47 8.66 12.96
C LYS A 210 -9.48 9.16 13.99
N VAL A 211 -8.51 9.95 13.55
CA VAL A 211 -7.72 10.76 14.49
C VAL A 211 -8.63 11.88 14.99
N ASN A 212 -8.87 11.95 16.29
CA ASN A 212 -9.50 13.12 16.89
C ASN A 212 -8.53 14.30 16.70
N LEU A 213 -8.83 15.17 15.74
CA LEU A 213 -8.16 16.45 15.58
C LEU A 213 -8.19 17.18 16.91
N GLN A 214 -7.03 17.27 17.57
CA GLN A 214 -6.93 18.09 18.76
C GLN A 214 -7.05 19.55 18.33
N GLY A 215 -7.93 20.30 19.01
CA GLY A 215 -8.01 21.75 18.84
C GLY A 215 -6.66 22.42 19.16
N PRO A 216 -6.55 23.74 18.96
CA PRO A 216 -5.28 24.48 18.99
C PRO A 216 -4.70 24.67 20.41
N SER A 217 -4.79 23.69 21.29
CA SER A 217 -3.97 23.65 22.50
C SER A 217 -2.57 23.18 22.13
N LEU A 218 -1.74 24.15 21.74
CA LEU A 218 -0.31 23.97 21.48
C LEU A 218 0.36 23.30 22.69
N VAL A 219 0.64 21.99 22.61
CA VAL A 219 1.55 21.31 23.55
C VAL A 219 2.99 21.79 23.32
N SER A 220 3.33 22.16 22.08
CA SER A 220 4.55 22.90 21.73
C SER A 220 4.23 24.34 21.33
N SER A 221 4.96 25.32 21.88
CA SER A 221 4.82 26.74 21.51
C SER A 221 5.46 27.10 20.16
N VAL A 222 6.02 26.13 19.45
CA VAL A 222 6.80 26.31 18.23
C VAL A 222 6.36 25.32 17.16
N LEU A 223 6.13 25.83 15.96
CA LEU A 223 5.76 25.03 14.79
C LEU A 223 7.02 24.58 14.04
N VAL A 224 7.13 23.29 13.75
CA VAL A 224 8.10 22.78 12.76
C VAL A 224 7.52 23.02 11.37
N THR A 225 8.10 23.95 10.62
CA THR A 225 7.57 24.37 9.31
C THR A 225 8.22 23.59 8.14
N PRO A 226 7.56 23.55 6.96
CA PRO A 226 8.18 23.00 5.75
C PRO A 226 9.54 23.63 5.42
N SER A 227 9.69 24.95 5.60
CA SER A 227 10.97 25.64 5.37
C SER A 227 12.09 25.15 6.30
N THR A 228 11.79 24.91 7.57
CA THR A 228 12.77 24.38 8.53
C THR A 228 13.22 22.97 8.11
N ILE A 229 12.28 22.09 7.76
CA ILE A 229 12.56 20.72 7.33
C ILE A 229 13.39 20.75 6.03
N ALA A 230 12.97 21.57 5.06
CA ALA A 230 13.66 21.71 3.78
C ALA A 230 15.10 22.22 3.91
N GLN A 231 15.36 23.11 4.87
CA GLN A 231 16.71 23.58 5.17
C GLN A 231 17.56 22.48 5.81
N TYR A 232 17.03 21.78 6.82
CA TYR A 232 17.79 20.77 7.56
C TYR A 232 18.16 19.55 6.70
N PHE A 233 17.24 19.11 5.84
CA PHE A 233 17.45 17.96 4.95
C PHE A 233 17.96 18.34 3.55
N ASN A 234 18.43 19.58 3.37
CA ASN A 234 19.07 20.08 2.14
C ASN A 234 18.19 20.06 0.86
N PHE A 235 16.88 20.17 0.98
CA PHE A 235 16.01 20.45 -0.18
C PHE A 235 16.28 21.84 -0.79
N THR A 236 16.65 22.81 0.04
CA THR A 236 16.96 24.17 -0.44
C THR A 236 18.13 24.20 -1.44
N GLU A 237 19.09 23.29 -1.32
CA GLU A 237 20.19 23.14 -2.29
C GLU A 237 19.69 22.64 -3.64
N LEU A 238 18.75 21.68 -3.66
CA LEU A 238 18.08 21.23 -4.89
C LEU A 238 17.33 22.38 -5.58
N TYR A 239 16.53 23.13 -4.84
CA TYR A 239 15.77 24.25 -5.40
C TYR A 239 16.69 25.34 -5.97
N SER A 240 17.83 25.60 -5.32
CA SER A 240 18.82 26.57 -5.82
C SER A 240 19.44 26.16 -7.17
N GLN A 241 19.42 24.86 -7.48
CA GLN A 241 19.88 24.30 -8.76
C GLN A 241 18.73 24.04 -9.74
N GLY A 242 17.50 24.44 -9.42
CA GLY A 242 16.34 24.33 -10.30
C GLY A 242 15.57 23.00 -10.21
N TYR A 243 15.98 22.07 -9.36
CA TYR A 243 15.25 20.81 -9.13
C TYR A 243 14.00 21.10 -8.31
N THR A 244 12.87 21.27 -8.99
CA THR A 244 11.59 21.67 -8.39
C THR A 244 10.45 20.69 -8.69
N GLY A 245 10.73 19.59 -9.41
CA GLY A 245 9.72 18.63 -9.89
C GLY A 245 9.03 19.07 -11.20
N LYS A 246 9.62 20.01 -11.94
CA LYS A 246 9.00 20.56 -13.14
C LYS A 246 8.83 19.47 -14.20
N GLY A 247 7.57 19.23 -14.57
CA GLY A 247 7.20 18.22 -15.58
C GLY A 247 6.76 16.89 -14.98
N GLU A 248 6.97 16.71 -13.67
CA GLU A 248 6.66 15.48 -12.97
C GLU A 248 5.22 15.47 -12.46
N LYS A 249 4.68 14.26 -12.29
CA LYS A 249 3.38 14.02 -11.69
C LYS A 249 3.54 13.16 -10.45
N ILE A 250 3.00 13.64 -9.34
CA ILE A 250 2.83 12.84 -8.12
C ILE A 250 1.35 12.50 -8.01
N ALA A 251 1.01 11.23 -7.95
CA ALA A 251 -0.34 10.77 -7.66
C ALA A 251 -0.45 10.28 -6.21
N ILE A 252 -1.56 10.61 -5.57
CA ILE A 252 -1.91 10.18 -4.23
C ILE A 252 -3.14 9.29 -4.34
N GLU A 253 -3.05 8.06 -3.81
CA GLU A 253 -4.23 7.22 -3.55
C GLU A 253 -4.86 7.69 -2.25
N GLY A 254 -6.02 8.35 -2.35
CA GLY A 254 -6.67 9.01 -1.23
C GLY A 254 -7.70 8.14 -0.53
N VAL A 255 -8.14 8.59 0.65
CA VAL A 255 -9.19 7.97 1.45
C VAL A 255 -10.53 8.00 0.72
N PRO A 256 -11.18 6.85 0.48
CA PRO A 256 -12.47 6.79 -0.20
C PRO A 256 -13.61 7.39 0.63
N GLU A 257 -14.76 7.61 -0.01
CA GLU A 257 -16.03 8.09 0.59
C GLU A 257 -15.98 9.49 1.24
N SER A 258 -14.90 10.25 1.00
CA SER A 258 -14.68 11.60 1.55
C SER A 258 -14.82 12.71 0.49
N PHE A 259 -14.52 13.96 0.85
CA PHE A 259 -14.24 15.05 -0.10
C PHE A 259 -13.00 15.83 0.33
N ILE A 260 -12.47 16.66 -0.58
CA ILE A 260 -11.32 17.56 -0.34
C ILE A 260 -11.79 19.00 -0.51
N ASN A 261 -11.32 19.89 0.35
CA ASN A 261 -11.38 21.33 0.15
C ASN A 261 -10.07 21.82 -0.49
N GLU A 262 -10.07 22.02 -1.81
CA GLU A 262 -8.88 22.49 -2.52
C GLU A 262 -8.37 23.86 -2.01
N SER A 263 -9.25 24.70 -1.46
CA SER A 263 -8.83 26.02 -0.93
C SER A 263 -7.92 25.90 0.27
N ASP A 264 -8.06 24.84 1.08
CA ASP A 264 -7.22 24.59 2.25
C ASP A 264 -5.80 24.22 1.80
N ILE A 265 -5.67 23.34 0.80
CA ILE A 265 -4.38 22.96 0.19
C ILE A 265 -3.66 24.19 -0.39
N TYR A 266 -4.36 25.03 -1.16
CA TYR A 266 -3.76 26.25 -1.70
C TYR A 266 -3.41 27.26 -0.60
N ALA A 267 -4.21 27.37 0.47
CA ALA A 267 -3.88 28.20 1.62
C ALA A 267 -2.58 27.72 2.29
N PHE A 268 -2.40 26.40 2.45
CA PHE A 268 -1.19 25.84 3.02
C PHE A 268 0.02 26.14 2.13
N TRP A 269 -0.08 25.89 0.82
CA TRP A 269 1.01 26.22 -0.11
C TRP A 269 1.36 27.71 -0.10
N ASN A 270 0.37 28.61 0.00
CA ASN A 270 0.62 30.04 0.09
C ASN A 270 1.24 30.46 1.43
N GLN A 271 0.89 29.78 2.53
CA GLN A 271 1.40 30.09 3.86
C GLN A 271 2.80 29.52 4.10
N PHE A 272 3.10 28.36 3.54
CA PHE A 272 4.32 27.59 3.85
C PHE A 272 5.23 27.33 2.65
N TYR A 273 5.07 28.02 1.52
CA TYR A 273 5.96 27.84 0.35
C TYR A 273 7.43 27.97 0.73
N ILE A 274 8.26 27.09 0.16
CA ILE A 274 9.72 27.16 0.29
C ILE A 274 10.30 27.97 -0.88
N VAL A 275 9.80 27.69 -2.09
CA VAL A 275 10.02 28.45 -3.32
C VAL A 275 8.67 28.60 -4.05
N PRO A 276 8.53 29.54 -5.01
CA PRO A 276 7.27 29.73 -5.71
C PRO A 276 6.74 28.44 -6.37
N ARG A 277 5.50 28.07 -6.03
CA ARG A 277 4.81 26.92 -6.62
C ARG A 277 4.36 27.25 -8.05
N THR A 278 4.56 26.31 -8.97
CA THR A 278 4.14 26.41 -10.38
C THR A 278 3.35 25.19 -10.88
N GLY A 279 3.36 24.08 -10.13
CA GLY A 279 2.60 22.88 -10.46
C GLY A 279 1.11 22.99 -10.08
N GLY A 280 0.25 22.27 -10.81
CA GLY A 280 -1.20 22.24 -10.56
C GLY A 280 -1.63 21.24 -9.47
N LEU A 281 -2.87 21.39 -9.01
CA LEU A 281 -3.60 20.37 -8.23
C LEU A 281 -4.72 19.81 -9.12
N ASN A 282 -4.88 18.49 -9.12
CA ASN A 282 -5.95 17.79 -9.84
C ASN A 282 -6.62 16.81 -8.88
N VAL A 283 -7.86 17.07 -8.50
CA VAL A 283 -8.64 16.14 -7.67
C VAL A 283 -9.53 15.29 -8.57
N VAL A 284 -9.36 13.97 -8.51
CA VAL A 284 -10.11 13.00 -9.31
C VAL A 284 -11.05 12.21 -8.40
N TYR A 285 -12.35 12.43 -8.60
CA TYR A 285 -13.41 11.72 -7.89
C TYR A 285 -13.95 10.56 -8.73
N LEU A 286 -13.77 9.33 -8.26
CA LEU A 286 -14.31 8.12 -8.89
C LEU A 286 -15.68 7.75 -8.28
N GLY A 287 -16.68 8.62 -8.46
CA GLY A 287 -18.01 8.45 -7.85
C GLY A 287 -18.77 9.77 -7.62
N ASN A 288 -19.84 9.72 -6.84
CA ASN A 288 -20.69 10.88 -6.52
C ASN A 288 -21.35 10.84 -5.12
N ILE A 289 -20.82 10.04 -4.21
CA ILE A 289 -21.29 9.78 -2.83
C ILE A 289 -20.28 10.37 -1.82
N THR A 290 -20.63 11.49 -1.19
CA THR A 290 -19.83 12.11 -0.13
C THR A 290 -20.48 11.86 1.23
N SER A 291 -20.29 10.66 1.79
CA SER A 291 -20.92 10.26 3.06
C SER A 291 -20.03 10.54 4.29
N SER A 292 -18.71 10.74 4.12
CA SER A 292 -17.74 10.73 5.23
C SER A 292 -17.10 12.08 5.58
N GLY A 293 -17.50 13.19 4.94
CA GLY A 293 -16.99 14.54 5.24
C GLY A 293 -15.66 14.87 4.56
N GLN A 294 -15.03 15.99 4.98
CA GLN A 294 -13.74 16.44 4.47
C GLN A 294 -12.63 15.50 4.95
N SER A 295 -11.66 15.15 4.09
CA SER A 295 -10.53 14.27 4.44
C SER A 295 -9.29 15.10 4.75
N GLY A 296 -8.93 15.17 6.05
CA GLY A 296 -7.67 15.79 6.48
C GLY A 296 -6.44 15.03 5.98
N GLU A 297 -6.55 13.71 5.80
CA GLU A 297 -5.46 12.89 5.26
C GLU A 297 -5.17 13.25 3.79
N ASN A 298 -6.20 13.30 2.95
CA ASN A 298 -6.02 13.60 1.53
C ASN A 298 -5.46 15.02 1.32
N GLU A 299 -5.86 15.96 2.19
CA GLU A 299 -5.34 17.32 2.19
C GLU A 299 -3.90 17.35 2.67
N LEU A 300 -3.55 16.67 3.77
CA LEU A 300 -2.18 16.54 4.27
C LEU A 300 -1.24 16.01 3.18
N ASP A 301 -1.62 14.92 2.51
CA ASP A 301 -0.79 14.31 1.47
C ASP A 301 -0.51 15.30 0.33
N ALA A 302 -1.55 16.01 -0.13
CA ALA A 302 -1.42 17.00 -1.20
C ALA A 302 -0.60 18.23 -0.75
N GLU A 303 -0.85 18.73 0.45
CA GLU A 303 -0.14 19.85 1.07
C GLU A 303 1.36 19.58 1.13
N TRP A 304 1.75 18.45 1.72
CA TRP A 304 3.16 18.10 1.95
C TRP A 304 3.88 17.64 0.69
N ALA A 305 3.24 16.89 -0.20
CA ALA A 305 3.83 16.58 -1.50
C ALA A 305 4.05 17.86 -2.34
N GLY A 306 3.04 18.74 -2.37
CA GLY A 306 3.07 19.95 -3.18
C GLY A 306 4.01 21.04 -2.68
N VAL A 307 4.27 21.13 -1.37
CA VAL A 307 5.23 22.11 -0.83
C VAL A 307 6.68 21.68 -1.08
N PHE A 308 6.98 20.38 -1.04
CA PHE A 308 8.32 19.83 -1.30
C PHE A 308 8.61 19.56 -2.78
N SER A 309 7.59 19.49 -3.63
CA SER A 309 7.75 19.43 -5.09
C SER A 309 6.93 20.52 -5.79
N PRO A 310 7.39 21.78 -5.70
CA PRO A 310 6.59 22.96 -6.02
C PRO A 310 6.26 23.11 -7.52
N ALA A 311 6.98 22.45 -8.43
CA ALA A 311 6.69 22.46 -9.86
C ALA A 311 6.01 21.18 -10.37
N SER A 312 5.82 20.18 -9.52
CA SER A 312 5.07 18.95 -9.86
C SER A 312 3.57 19.16 -9.87
N CYS A 313 2.90 18.50 -10.81
CA CYS A 313 1.45 18.36 -10.80
C CYS A 313 1.06 17.31 -9.75
N ILE A 314 0.25 17.72 -8.77
CA ILE A 314 -0.28 16.81 -7.76
C ILE A 314 -1.65 16.29 -8.23
N TYR A 315 -1.83 14.97 -8.20
CA TYR A 315 -3.10 14.30 -8.42
C TYR A 315 -3.54 13.63 -7.14
N VAL A 316 -4.76 13.87 -6.70
CA VAL A 316 -5.36 13.11 -5.60
C VAL A 316 -6.52 12.31 -6.17
N VAL A 317 -6.45 10.99 -6.09
CA VAL A 317 -7.43 10.07 -6.68
C VAL A 317 -8.05 9.25 -5.58
N PHE A 318 -9.37 9.29 -5.47
CA PHE A 318 -10.11 8.47 -4.52
C PHE A 318 -11.54 8.24 -5.00
N SER A 319 -12.12 7.13 -4.58
CA SER A 319 -13.50 6.78 -4.88
C SER A 319 -14.38 7.37 -3.79
N ASN A 320 -15.11 8.42 -4.12
CA ASN A 320 -16.29 8.83 -3.37
C ASN A 320 -17.53 8.07 -3.88
N GLY A 321 -17.39 6.83 -4.29
CA GLY A 321 -18.45 6.01 -4.87
C GLY A 321 -18.17 4.55 -4.62
N TYR A 322 -19.04 3.69 -5.10
CA TYR A 322 -18.95 2.27 -4.82
C TYR A 322 -18.77 1.50 -6.13
N VAL A 323 -17.56 0.97 -6.37
CA VAL A 323 -17.33 0.07 -7.50
C VAL A 323 -18.26 -1.13 -7.37
N GLY A 324 -19.16 -1.29 -8.35
CA GLY A 324 -20.20 -2.33 -8.33
C GLY A 324 -21.42 -2.03 -7.44
N GLY A 325 -21.52 -0.83 -6.86
CA GLY A 325 -22.67 -0.35 -6.07
C GLY A 325 -22.54 -0.57 -4.56
N GLN A 326 -23.49 -0.01 -3.80
CA GLN A 326 -23.45 0.05 -2.33
C GLN A 326 -23.35 -1.32 -1.63
N ALA A 327 -23.79 -2.39 -2.28
CA ALA A 327 -23.68 -3.73 -1.71
C ALA A 327 -22.24 -4.29 -1.77
N LEU A 328 -21.34 -3.71 -2.57
CA LEU A 328 -19.98 -4.20 -2.76
C LEU A 328 -18.89 -3.39 -2.05
N VAL A 329 -19.26 -2.35 -1.30
CA VAL A 329 -18.33 -1.44 -0.60
C VAL A 329 -17.34 -2.15 0.30
N GLY A 330 -17.81 -3.14 1.05
CA GLY A 330 -16.97 -3.92 1.97
C GLY A 330 -15.95 -4.83 1.29
N ASN A 331 -15.97 -4.96 -0.05
CA ASN A 331 -15.11 -5.87 -0.81
C ASN A 331 -13.82 -5.19 -1.31
N LEU A 332 -13.52 -3.96 -0.85
CA LEU A 332 -12.25 -3.27 -1.11
C LEU A 332 -11.96 -2.95 -2.60
N LEU A 333 -12.99 -3.03 -3.46
CA LEU A 333 -12.86 -2.84 -4.91
C LEU A 333 -12.38 -1.43 -5.31
N ASN A 334 -12.67 -0.43 -4.49
CA ASN A 334 -12.30 0.96 -4.74
C ASN A 334 -10.77 1.16 -4.76
N TYR A 335 -10.04 0.56 -3.81
CA TYR A 335 -8.58 0.69 -3.73
C TYR A 335 -7.89 0.22 -5.02
N TYR A 336 -8.27 -0.95 -5.55
CA TYR A 336 -7.77 -1.39 -6.85
C TYR A 336 -8.15 -0.41 -7.96
N TYR A 337 -9.39 0.07 -7.99
CA TYR A 337 -9.86 0.91 -9.11
C TYR A 337 -9.19 2.29 -9.13
N GLU A 338 -8.87 2.83 -7.96
CA GLU A 338 -8.10 4.06 -7.79
C GLU A 338 -6.69 3.89 -8.35
N LEU A 339 -5.96 2.84 -7.94
CA LEU A 339 -4.66 2.49 -8.49
C LEU A 339 -4.72 2.20 -9.99
N TYR A 340 -5.75 1.48 -10.45
CA TYR A 340 -5.97 1.24 -11.87
C TYR A 340 -6.10 2.56 -12.63
N TYR A 341 -6.87 3.52 -12.12
CA TYR A 341 -7.01 4.84 -12.75
C TYR A 341 -5.69 5.61 -12.76
N ILE A 342 -5.00 5.64 -11.61
CA ILE A 342 -3.70 6.30 -11.45
C ILE A 342 -2.71 5.76 -12.49
N VAL A 343 -2.47 4.45 -12.49
CA VAL A 343 -1.47 3.80 -13.36
C VAL A 343 -1.85 3.95 -14.84
N ASN A 344 -3.12 3.73 -15.20
CA ASN A 344 -3.49 3.58 -16.60
C ASN A 344 -3.89 4.88 -17.32
N TYR A 345 -4.29 5.92 -16.59
CA TYR A 345 -4.84 7.15 -17.17
C TYR A 345 -4.12 8.42 -16.72
N ILE A 346 -3.59 8.46 -15.49
CA ILE A 346 -2.74 9.57 -15.05
C ILE A 346 -1.32 9.33 -15.53
N ASP A 347 -0.82 8.09 -15.42
CA ASP A 347 0.54 7.69 -15.73
C ASP A 347 1.55 8.64 -15.02
N PRO A 348 1.56 8.62 -13.66
CA PRO A 348 2.43 9.48 -12.87
C PRO A 348 3.87 8.95 -12.81
N ASP A 349 4.78 9.77 -12.30
CA ASP A 349 6.17 9.35 -12.08
C ASP A 349 6.34 8.74 -10.69
N VAL A 350 5.53 9.20 -9.73
CA VAL A 350 5.55 8.73 -8.34
C VAL A 350 4.12 8.58 -7.81
N ILE A 351 3.86 7.50 -7.07
CA ILE A 351 2.63 7.28 -6.30
C ILE A 351 2.97 7.35 -4.81
N SER A 352 2.15 8.08 -4.05
CA SER A 352 2.16 8.10 -2.58
C SER A 352 0.86 7.52 -2.06
N ILE A 353 0.95 6.63 -1.07
CA ILE A 353 -0.20 5.93 -0.48
C ILE A 353 -0.13 6.08 1.04
N SER A 354 -1.14 6.73 1.62
CA SER A 354 -1.30 6.78 3.08
C SER A 354 -2.48 5.90 3.54
N VAL A 355 -3.04 5.09 2.63
CA VAL A 355 -4.10 4.09 2.89
C VAL A 355 -3.61 2.66 3.06
N ALA A 356 -4.09 2.00 4.12
CA ALA A 356 -3.64 0.68 4.50
C ALA A 356 -4.75 -0.26 5.02
N LEU A 357 -4.50 -1.55 4.85
CA LEU A 357 -5.29 -2.67 5.36
C LEU A 357 -4.36 -3.68 6.05
N PRO A 358 -4.82 -4.48 7.04
CA PRO A 358 -3.96 -5.49 7.64
C PRO A 358 -3.54 -6.56 6.62
N GLU A 359 -2.23 -6.77 6.43
CA GLU A 359 -1.71 -7.75 5.47
C GLU A 359 -2.13 -9.18 5.86
N SER A 360 -2.16 -9.47 7.16
CA SER A 360 -2.59 -10.76 7.71
C SER A 360 -4.06 -11.05 7.38
N TYR A 361 -4.92 -10.03 7.42
CA TYR A 361 -6.32 -10.13 7.00
C TYR A 361 -6.43 -10.40 5.49
N LEU A 362 -5.74 -9.62 4.67
CA LEU A 362 -5.76 -9.79 3.22
C LEU A 362 -5.22 -11.18 2.82
N SER A 363 -4.10 -11.62 3.37
CA SER A 363 -3.47 -12.91 3.02
C SER A 363 -4.25 -14.13 3.52
N ALA A 364 -4.86 -14.04 4.71
CA ALA A 364 -5.61 -15.13 5.32
C ALA A 364 -7.06 -15.19 4.80
N TYR A 365 -7.71 -14.04 4.63
CA TYR A 365 -9.13 -13.94 4.30
C TYR A 365 -9.39 -13.42 2.89
N TYR A 366 -8.75 -12.36 2.41
CA TYR A 366 -9.05 -11.73 1.10
C TYR A 366 -7.89 -11.82 0.08
N PRO A 367 -7.36 -13.02 -0.23
CA PRO A 367 -6.14 -13.13 -1.02
C PRO A 367 -6.31 -12.70 -2.48
N ALA A 368 -7.52 -12.74 -3.04
CA ALA A 368 -7.74 -12.21 -4.39
C ALA A 368 -7.48 -10.70 -4.41
N MET A 369 -7.97 -9.97 -3.40
CA MET A 369 -7.73 -8.53 -3.31
C MET A 369 -6.26 -8.22 -3.02
N LEU A 370 -5.59 -9.01 -2.16
CA LEU A 370 -4.15 -8.89 -1.95
C LEU A 370 -3.38 -8.98 -3.28
N TYR A 371 -3.61 -10.04 -4.04
CA TYR A 371 -2.91 -10.26 -5.31
C TYR A 371 -3.34 -9.29 -6.40
N MET A 372 -4.60 -8.83 -6.38
CA MET A 372 -5.10 -7.86 -7.33
C MET A 372 -4.42 -6.49 -7.16
N ILE A 373 -4.25 -6.05 -5.91
CA ILE A 373 -3.53 -4.82 -5.59
C ILE A 373 -2.02 -5.00 -5.87
N HIS A 374 -1.44 -6.13 -5.48
CA HIS A 374 -0.04 -6.46 -5.80
C HIS A 374 0.24 -6.40 -7.30
N ASN A 375 -0.66 -6.95 -8.10
CA ASN A 375 -0.54 -6.95 -9.55
C ASN A 375 -0.56 -5.54 -10.15
N ILE A 376 -1.45 -4.64 -9.70
CA ILE A 376 -1.45 -3.27 -10.23
C ILE A 376 -0.22 -2.46 -9.77
N ILE A 377 0.33 -2.75 -8.59
CA ILE A 377 1.62 -2.20 -8.14
C ILE A 377 2.78 -2.74 -9.01
N MET A 378 2.77 -4.04 -9.32
CA MET A 378 3.73 -4.64 -10.26
C MET A 378 3.66 -3.97 -11.64
N GLN A 379 2.46 -3.69 -12.14
CA GLN A 379 2.28 -2.92 -13.36
C GLN A 379 2.89 -1.51 -13.23
N ALA A 380 2.65 -0.81 -12.12
CA ALA A 380 3.19 0.53 -11.89
C ALA A 380 4.73 0.54 -11.98
N VAL A 381 5.41 -0.39 -11.31
CA VAL A 381 6.88 -0.46 -11.36
C VAL A 381 7.41 -0.87 -12.73
N ASP A 382 6.69 -1.71 -13.48
CA ASP A 382 7.03 -2.09 -14.85
C ASP A 382 6.86 -0.92 -15.85
N GLU A 383 6.04 0.06 -15.48
CA GLU A 383 5.85 1.34 -16.18
C GLU A 383 6.80 2.46 -15.67
N GLY A 384 7.71 2.12 -14.74
CA GLY A 384 8.73 3.03 -14.21
C GLY A 384 8.23 3.95 -13.10
N ILE A 385 7.04 3.70 -12.58
CA ILE A 385 6.43 4.47 -11.50
C ILE A 385 7.01 4.00 -10.17
N SER A 386 7.52 4.93 -9.36
CA SER A 386 7.91 4.61 -7.98
C SER A 386 6.70 4.68 -7.06
N VAL A 387 6.42 3.59 -6.34
CA VAL A 387 5.29 3.49 -5.40
C VAL A 387 5.82 3.56 -3.97
N LEU A 388 5.34 4.55 -3.20
CA LEU A 388 5.69 4.76 -1.81
C LEU A 388 4.43 4.66 -0.96
N ALA A 389 4.56 4.05 0.22
CA ALA A 389 3.48 4.01 1.19
C ALA A 389 3.95 4.35 2.60
N ALA A 390 3.10 5.00 3.39
CA ALA A 390 3.32 5.21 4.82
C ALA A 390 3.48 3.84 5.52
N ALA A 391 4.49 3.68 6.37
CA ALA A 391 4.78 2.38 7.00
C ALA A 391 3.80 2.01 8.13
N GLY A 392 3.10 3.00 8.68
CA GLY A 392 2.14 2.87 9.78
C GLY A 392 2.58 3.58 11.06
N ASP A 393 1.61 3.78 11.95
CA ASP A 393 1.70 4.62 13.15
C ASP A 393 1.48 3.83 14.44
N TRP A 394 1.93 2.56 14.47
CA TRP A 394 1.59 1.58 15.51
C TRP A 394 2.78 0.82 16.10
N GLY A 395 4.01 1.24 15.76
CA GLY A 395 5.23 0.60 16.27
C GLY A 395 5.54 -0.75 15.64
N PHE A 396 6.57 -1.42 16.16
CA PHE A 396 6.96 -2.72 15.65
C PHE A 396 5.80 -3.71 15.71
N GLU A 397 5.55 -4.33 14.57
CA GLU A 397 4.50 -5.32 14.41
C GLU A 397 3.10 -4.86 14.90
N SER A 398 2.85 -3.54 14.90
CA SER A 398 1.59 -2.92 15.34
C SER A 398 1.17 -3.22 16.78
N ASP A 399 2.09 -3.72 17.61
CA ASP A 399 1.83 -4.12 19.00
C ASP A 399 2.03 -2.97 19.99
N HIS A 400 2.42 -1.79 19.51
CA HIS A 400 2.74 -0.64 20.34
C HIS A 400 2.12 0.67 19.82
N PRO A 401 0.78 0.72 19.71
CA PRO A 401 0.06 1.90 19.25
C PRO A 401 0.19 3.09 20.23
N PRO A 402 -0.08 4.32 19.78
CA PRO A 402 -0.26 5.46 20.65
C PRO A 402 -1.32 5.18 21.74
N PRO A 403 -1.18 5.71 22.97
CA PRO A 403 -2.06 5.39 24.11
C PRO A 403 -3.57 5.58 23.89
N ASN A 404 -3.97 6.39 22.91
CA ASN A 404 -5.37 6.69 22.58
C ASN A 404 -5.86 5.95 21.33
N PHE A 405 -5.03 5.11 20.71
CA PHE A 405 -5.40 4.27 19.58
C PHE A 405 -5.68 2.85 20.08
N ILE A 406 -6.90 2.38 19.81
CA ILE A 406 -7.29 1.00 20.04
C ILE A 406 -7.30 0.31 18.67
N ILE A 407 -6.38 -0.62 18.46
CA ILE A 407 -6.43 -1.52 17.29
C ILE A 407 -7.09 -2.81 17.76
N ASP A 408 -8.35 -3.02 17.41
CA ASP A 408 -9.08 -4.27 17.71
C ASP A 408 -8.67 -5.44 16.78
N VAL A 409 -7.68 -5.19 15.92
CA VAL A 409 -7.00 -6.15 15.04
C VAL A 409 -5.60 -6.41 15.60
N TYR A 410 -5.34 -7.64 16.04
CA TYR A 410 -4.05 -8.11 16.56
C TYR A 410 -3.22 -8.71 15.42
N ASN A 411 -1.95 -8.30 15.32
CA ASN A 411 -0.89 -8.95 14.52
C ASN A 411 -0.94 -8.70 12.98
N THR A 412 0.07 -8.14 12.31
CA THR A 412 1.33 -7.48 12.77
C THR A 412 1.76 -6.32 11.86
N ILE A 413 1.28 -6.21 10.63
CA ILE A 413 1.81 -5.26 9.64
C ILE A 413 0.75 -4.96 8.59
N TRP A 414 1.00 -3.93 7.80
CA TRP A 414 0.02 -3.27 6.96
C TRP A 414 0.39 -3.39 5.48
N TYR A 415 -0.63 -3.27 4.63
CA TYR A 415 -0.52 -3.37 3.18
C TYR A 415 -1.20 -2.15 2.54
N PRO A 416 -0.56 -1.46 1.57
CA PRO A 416 0.44 -1.98 0.64
C PRO A 416 1.92 -1.78 1.02
N GLU A 417 2.25 -1.18 2.15
CA GLU A 417 3.65 -0.92 2.54
C GLU A 417 4.49 -2.19 2.69
N SER A 418 3.90 -3.33 3.05
CA SER A 418 4.60 -4.61 3.08
C SER A 418 4.85 -5.23 1.71
N ASP A 419 4.25 -4.70 0.63
CA ASP A 419 4.46 -5.18 -0.74
C ASP A 419 5.95 -5.01 -1.15
N PRO A 420 6.58 -6.01 -1.78
CA PRO A 420 7.98 -5.92 -2.19
C PRO A 420 8.28 -4.85 -3.24
N TYR A 421 7.27 -4.39 -3.98
CA TYR A 421 7.41 -3.33 -4.99
C TYR A 421 7.10 -1.93 -4.46
N VAL A 422 6.77 -1.81 -3.18
CA VAL A 422 6.50 -0.54 -2.51
C VAL A 422 7.67 -0.17 -1.62
N THR A 423 8.08 1.10 -1.67
CA THR A 423 9.00 1.68 -0.70
C THR A 423 8.21 2.11 0.52
N ALA A 424 8.34 1.36 1.62
CA ALA A 424 7.70 1.69 2.88
C ALA A 424 8.44 2.83 3.59
N VAL A 425 7.72 3.91 3.89
CA VAL A 425 8.26 5.14 4.48
C VAL A 425 7.92 5.20 5.96
N GLY A 426 8.89 4.89 6.81
CA GLY A 426 8.82 5.03 8.26
C GLY A 426 8.96 6.47 8.74
N GLY A 427 8.91 6.63 10.06
CA GLY A 427 8.86 7.92 10.74
C GLY A 427 10.10 8.24 11.56
N ILE A 428 10.53 9.51 11.49
CA ILE A 428 11.46 10.13 12.44
C ILE A 428 10.74 11.23 13.24
N PHE A 429 11.24 11.45 14.45
CA PHE A 429 10.87 12.57 15.29
C PHE A 429 11.91 13.69 15.18
N VAL A 430 11.43 14.93 14.99
CA VAL A 430 12.26 16.12 14.90
C VAL A 430 12.16 16.95 16.19
N ARG A 431 13.25 17.07 16.95
CA ARG A 431 13.32 17.97 18.10
C ARG A 431 13.70 19.38 17.63
N ALA A 432 12.82 20.34 17.88
CA ALA A 432 13.06 21.75 17.59
C ALA A 432 13.54 22.51 18.84
N ASN A 433 14.22 23.63 18.63
CA ASN A 433 14.50 24.63 19.67
C ASN A 433 13.38 25.68 19.77
N SER A 434 13.53 26.65 20.68
CA SER A 434 12.54 27.72 20.90
C SER A 434 12.34 28.66 19.70
N THR A 435 13.21 28.62 18.69
CA THR A 435 13.09 29.42 17.46
C THR A 435 12.62 28.59 16.26
N GLY A 436 12.27 27.32 16.45
CA GLY A 436 11.78 26.44 15.39
C GLY A 436 12.88 25.79 14.54
N GLY A 437 14.15 25.94 14.91
CA GLY A 437 15.26 25.23 14.27
C GLY A 437 15.39 23.80 14.79
N ILE A 438 15.71 22.86 13.90
CA ILE A 438 15.92 21.45 14.25
C ILE A 438 17.27 21.29 14.97
N VAL A 439 17.25 20.68 16.15
CA VAL A 439 18.46 20.43 16.95
C VAL A 439 18.90 18.97 16.93
N SER A 440 17.95 18.04 16.81
CA SER A 440 18.25 16.62 16.72
C SER A 440 17.09 15.86 16.11
N ILE A 441 17.39 14.66 15.61
CA ILE A 441 16.43 13.72 15.06
C ILE A 441 16.59 12.35 15.74
N SER A 442 15.48 11.64 15.91
CA SER A 442 15.42 10.28 16.46
C SER A 442 14.38 9.47 15.69
N GLY A 443 14.38 8.15 15.85
CA GLY A 443 13.31 7.29 15.34
C GLY A 443 12.02 7.64 16.05
N TRP A 444 10.92 7.73 15.32
CA TRP A 444 9.64 8.08 15.92
C TRP A 444 9.07 6.92 16.72
N ASP A 445 8.58 7.22 17.93
CA ASP A 445 8.06 6.25 18.88
C ASP A 445 6.84 5.47 18.36
N TYR A 446 6.24 5.81 17.23
CA TYR A 446 5.13 5.04 16.65
C TYR A 446 5.38 4.59 15.22
N SER A 447 6.60 4.80 14.68
CA SER A 447 6.94 4.32 13.35
C SER A 447 6.80 2.79 13.30
N THR A 448 5.92 2.31 12.42
CA THR A 448 5.74 0.89 12.21
C THR A 448 6.86 0.32 11.34
N GLY A 449 7.36 -0.83 11.76
CA GLY A 449 8.14 -1.72 10.93
C GLY A 449 7.88 -3.17 11.33
N GLY A 450 8.24 -4.09 10.47
CA GLY A 450 7.94 -5.49 10.73
C GLY A 450 8.33 -6.43 9.62
N ILE A 451 7.74 -7.61 9.69
CA ILE A 451 8.06 -8.76 8.85
C ILE A 451 6.81 -9.20 8.11
N SER A 452 6.90 -9.27 6.78
CA SER A 452 5.82 -9.74 5.93
C SER A 452 5.35 -11.14 6.29
N THR A 453 4.03 -11.32 6.41
CA THR A 453 3.37 -12.62 6.54
C THR A 453 3.01 -13.21 5.17
N ALA A 454 2.97 -12.38 4.12
CA ALA A 454 2.54 -12.76 2.78
C ALA A 454 3.69 -12.86 1.76
N PHE A 455 4.67 -11.97 1.83
CA PHE A 455 5.68 -11.77 0.80
C PHE A 455 7.07 -12.25 1.23
N PRO A 456 7.78 -12.97 0.35
CA PRO A 456 9.14 -13.42 0.61
C PRO A 456 10.13 -12.25 0.58
N ARG A 457 11.31 -12.47 1.16
CA ARG A 457 12.45 -11.56 1.07
C ARG A 457 12.84 -11.31 -0.39
N GLN A 458 13.19 -10.07 -0.69
CA GLN A 458 13.58 -9.65 -2.03
C GLN A 458 15.10 -9.74 -2.25
N CYS A 459 15.51 -9.75 -3.53
CA CYS A 459 16.93 -9.80 -3.88
C CYS A 459 17.70 -8.57 -3.37
N TYR A 460 17.10 -7.38 -3.41
CA TYR A 460 17.74 -6.14 -2.97
C TYR A 460 18.12 -6.19 -1.48
N GLU A 461 17.29 -6.79 -0.61
CA GLU A 461 17.59 -7.01 0.81
C GLU A 461 18.81 -7.93 1.00
N THR A 462 18.99 -8.91 0.11
CA THR A 462 20.12 -9.86 0.17
C THR A 462 21.44 -9.22 -0.27
N THR A 463 21.38 -8.36 -1.29
CA THR A 463 22.52 -7.66 -1.89
C THR A 463 22.76 -6.26 -1.32
N SER A 464 22.06 -5.92 -0.25
CA SER A 464 22.08 -4.60 0.36
C SER A 464 23.49 -4.18 0.78
N LEU A 465 23.85 -2.92 0.49
CA LEU A 465 25.03 -2.26 1.04
C LEU A 465 24.78 -1.66 2.43
N ILE A 466 23.53 -1.69 2.91
CA ILE A 466 23.17 -1.18 4.24
C ILE A 466 23.55 -2.22 5.31
N PRO A 467 24.39 -1.85 6.29
CA PRO A 467 24.74 -2.72 7.41
C PRO A 467 23.50 -3.24 8.14
N PHE A 468 23.57 -4.49 8.63
CA PHE A 468 22.50 -5.14 9.40
C PHE A 468 21.15 -5.33 8.70
N THR A 469 21.08 -5.15 7.37
CA THR A 469 19.88 -5.53 6.60
C THR A 469 19.50 -6.99 6.89
N PRO A 470 18.26 -7.27 7.34
CA PRO A 470 17.84 -8.61 7.73
C PRO A 470 17.99 -9.62 6.60
N LYS A 471 18.52 -10.79 6.93
CA LYS A 471 18.63 -11.95 6.01
C LYS A 471 17.64 -13.05 6.40
N ILE A 472 16.42 -12.66 6.76
CA ILE A 472 15.32 -13.59 7.03
C ILE A 472 14.56 -13.97 5.73
N PRO A 473 13.76 -15.03 5.70
CA PRO A 473 13.06 -15.46 4.48
C PRO A 473 11.94 -14.54 3.96
N GLN A 474 11.46 -13.60 4.77
CA GLN A 474 10.33 -12.72 4.48
C GLN A 474 10.77 -11.28 4.20
N ARG A 475 9.95 -10.50 3.50
CA ARG A 475 10.16 -9.05 3.27
C ARG A 475 10.15 -8.33 4.62
N THR A 476 11.11 -7.44 4.84
CA THR A 476 11.20 -6.60 6.06
C THR A 476 11.09 -5.11 5.72
N TYR A 477 10.47 -4.31 6.60
CA TYR A 477 10.26 -2.86 6.37
C TYR A 477 10.35 -2.06 7.69
N PRO A 478 10.52 -0.72 7.67
CA PRO A 478 10.48 0.18 6.50
C PRO A 478 11.76 0.19 5.65
N ASP A 479 11.70 0.84 4.48
CA ASP A 479 12.80 0.93 3.50
C ASP A 479 13.53 2.29 3.54
N ILE A 480 12.88 3.30 4.10
CA ILE A 480 13.37 4.67 4.29
C ILE A 480 12.51 5.33 5.38
N ALA A 481 12.99 6.37 6.03
CA ALA A 481 12.17 7.15 6.97
C ALA A 481 12.25 8.65 6.74
N PHE A 482 11.16 9.35 7.04
CA PHE A 482 11.13 10.81 7.02
C PHE A 482 10.24 11.39 8.11
N VAL A 483 10.13 12.72 8.17
CA VAL A 483 9.54 13.41 9.31
C VAL A 483 8.07 13.02 9.50
N SER A 484 7.74 12.47 10.66
CA SER A 484 6.36 12.08 11.03
C SER A 484 5.82 12.84 12.23
N ALA A 485 6.69 13.41 13.04
CA ALA A 485 6.35 14.17 14.23
C ALA A 485 7.50 15.11 14.59
N GLY A 486 7.23 16.13 15.38
CA GLY A 486 8.29 17.00 15.88
C GLY A 486 7.80 18.23 16.62
N GLY A 487 8.69 18.90 17.35
CA GLY A 487 8.37 20.13 18.08
C GLY A 487 9.36 20.48 19.18
N TYR A 488 9.09 21.59 19.86
CA TYR A 488 9.91 22.14 20.95
C TYR A 488 9.35 21.75 22.32
N ASN A 489 10.23 21.24 23.20
CA ASN A 489 9.95 20.89 24.60
C ASN A 489 8.76 19.94 24.79
N ILE A 490 8.70 18.92 23.94
CA ILE A 490 7.66 17.89 23.94
C ILE A 490 8.29 16.49 23.93
N PRO A 491 7.56 15.47 24.40
CA PRO A 491 8.00 14.09 24.26
C PRO A 491 7.96 13.61 22.80
N GLU A 492 8.73 12.56 22.50
CA GLU A 492 8.89 11.94 21.16
C GLU A 492 7.63 11.28 20.58
N PHE A 493 6.50 11.43 21.28
CA PHE A 493 5.16 11.00 20.88
C PHE A 493 4.14 12.15 20.72
N GLY A 494 4.55 13.41 20.93
CA GLY A 494 3.62 14.45 21.40
C GLY A 494 3.21 15.61 20.47
N PHE A 495 3.64 15.69 19.21
CA PHE A 495 3.22 16.83 18.34
C PHE A 495 3.48 16.60 16.85
N GLY A 496 2.69 17.31 16.03
CA GLY A 496 2.59 17.10 14.60
C GLY A 496 3.14 18.24 13.73
N LEU A 497 3.10 17.95 12.44
CA LEU A 497 3.31 18.81 11.29
C LEU A 497 2.09 19.73 11.06
N PRO A 498 2.27 20.97 10.56
CA PRO A 498 1.13 21.81 10.16
C PRO A 498 0.26 21.13 9.10
N LEU A 499 -1.05 21.38 9.21
CA LEU A 499 -2.09 20.99 8.25
C LEU A 499 -3.09 22.16 8.17
N ILE A 500 -3.48 22.63 6.98
CA ILE A 500 -4.66 23.48 6.87
C ILE A 500 -5.86 22.60 6.56
N TYR A 501 -6.86 22.64 7.43
CA TYR A 501 -8.05 21.81 7.31
C TYR A 501 -9.24 22.60 7.83
N GLN A 502 -10.37 22.52 7.12
CA GLN A 502 -11.57 23.34 7.39
C GLN A 502 -11.26 24.85 7.52
N GLY A 503 -10.32 25.36 6.71
CA GLY A 503 -9.87 26.75 6.74
C GLY A 503 -9.13 27.17 8.01
N GLN A 504 -8.66 26.24 8.83
CA GLN A 504 -7.91 26.51 10.06
C GLN A 504 -6.58 25.75 10.08
N LEU A 505 -5.60 26.27 10.83
CA LEU A 505 -4.35 25.58 11.07
C LEU A 505 -4.52 24.52 12.17
N TYR A 506 -4.34 23.26 11.78
CA TYR A 506 -4.25 22.09 12.64
C TYR A 506 -2.82 21.54 12.68
N LEU A 507 -2.64 20.50 13.50
CA LEU A 507 -1.42 19.73 13.56
C LEU A 507 -1.76 18.26 13.36
N TRP A 508 -0.94 17.59 12.57
CA TRP A 508 -1.08 16.19 12.22
C TRP A 508 0.24 15.46 12.40
N TYR A 509 0.23 14.22 12.85
CA TYR A 509 1.43 13.40 12.94
C TYR A 509 1.16 12.07 12.26
N GLY A 510 2.22 11.37 11.88
CA GLY A 510 2.11 10.08 11.22
C GLY A 510 3.13 9.87 10.11
N THR A 511 3.36 8.62 9.78
CA THR A 511 4.07 8.22 8.55
C THR A 511 3.35 8.68 7.29
N SER A 512 2.05 8.99 7.39
CA SER A 512 1.27 9.72 6.38
C SER A 512 1.86 11.08 6.00
N GLY A 513 2.59 11.77 6.87
CA GLY A 513 3.34 12.97 6.47
C GLY A 513 4.65 12.62 5.74
N ALA A 514 5.29 11.52 6.14
CA ALA A 514 6.60 11.13 5.66
C ALA A 514 6.57 10.60 4.21
N ALA A 515 5.56 9.80 3.86
CA ALA A 515 5.37 9.25 2.52
C ALA A 515 5.27 10.31 1.41
N PRO A 516 4.35 11.29 1.46
CA PRO A 516 4.22 12.33 0.43
C PRO A 516 5.44 13.25 0.34
N MET A 517 6.13 13.54 1.45
CA MET A 517 7.40 14.28 1.43
C MET A 517 8.51 13.49 0.72
N THR A 518 8.54 12.18 0.91
CA THR A 518 9.53 11.30 0.25
C THR A 518 9.18 11.10 -1.22
N ALA A 519 7.91 10.98 -1.57
CA ALA A 519 7.44 10.98 -2.96
C ALA A 519 7.81 12.29 -3.68
N ALA A 520 7.68 13.43 -2.98
CA ALA A 520 8.15 14.71 -3.47
C ALA A 520 9.67 14.69 -3.74
N MET A 521 10.50 14.22 -2.79
CA MET A 521 11.94 14.07 -2.99
C MET A 521 12.28 13.22 -4.22
N VAL A 522 11.62 12.07 -4.39
CA VAL A 522 11.82 11.19 -5.55
C VAL A 522 11.50 11.93 -6.86
N SER A 523 10.38 12.67 -6.91
CA SER A 523 10.02 13.46 -8.10
C SER A 523 11.04 14.55 -8.44
N LEU A 524 11.81 15.07 -7.47
CA LEU A 524 12.83 16.07 -7.77
C LEU A 524 13.96 15.54 -8.66
N ALA A 525 14.10 14.22 -8.81
CA ALA A 525 15.04 13.61 -9.75
C ALA A 525 14.66 13.85 -11.22
N GLY A 526 13.39 14.08 -11.54
CA GLY A 526 12.97 14.36 -12.93
C GLY A 526 13.09 13.15 -13.87
N VAL A 527 13.16 11.93 -13.32
CA VAL A 527 13.33 10.67 -14.05
C VAL A 527 12.52 9.57 -13.37
N ARG A 528 12.05 8.62 -14.17
CA ARG A 528 11.39 7.40 -13.67
C ARG A 528 12.40 6.42 -13.11
N LEU A 529 12.21 6.04 -11.85
CA LEU A 529 13.07 5.11 -11.14
C LEU A 529 12.43 3.73 -10.96
N GLY A 530 11.12 3.57 -11.21
CA GLY A 530 10.41 2.30 -11.04
C GLY A 530 10.54 1.76 -9.62
N MET A 531 10.99 0.51 -9.51
CA MET A 531 11.19 -0.19 -8.23
C MET A 531 12.31 0.46 -7.39
N LEU A 532 11.98 1.51 -6.65
CA LEU A 532 12.96 2.34 -5.93
C LEU A 532 13.80 1.58 -4.89
N ASN A 533 13.26 0.52 -4.29
CA ASN A 533 13.96 -0.30 -3.29
C ASN A 533 15.27 -0.92 -3.81
N SER A 534 15.36 -1.29 -5.10
CA SER A 534 16.61 -1.81 -5.67
C SER A 534 17.71 -0.76 -5.72
N ILE A 535 17.36 0.51 -5.84
CA ILE A 535 18.31 1.62 -5.83
C ILE A 535 18.70 1.96 -4.39
N LEU A 536 17.72 2.15 -3.50
CA LEU A 536 17.96 2.58 -2.12
C LEU A 536 18.90 1.64 -1.36
N TYR A 537 18.66 0.32 -1.44
CA TYR A 537 19.48 -0.67 -0.74
C TYR A 537 20.88 -0.83 -1.36
N HIS A 538 21.13 -0.27 -2.54
CA HIS A 538 22.42 -0.28 -3.23
C HIS A 538 23.19 1.03 -3.12
N ILE A 539 22.68 2.01 -2.36
CA ILE A 539 23.43 3.21 -1.96
C ILE A 539 23.94 2.99 -0.54
N SER A 540 25.25 3.05 -0.31
CA SER A 540 25.86 2.87 1.01
C SER A 540 25.92 4.18 1.80
N TYR A 541 26.13 4.11 3.12
CA TYR A 541 26.32 5.31 3.97
C TYR A 541 27.52 6.18 3.56
N CYS A 542 28.54 5.60 2.90
CA CYS A 542 29.70 6.35 2.47
C CYS A 542 29.57 6.88 1.02
N GLY A 543 28.42 6.66 0.35
CA GLY A 543 28.18 7.09 -1.03
C GLY A 543 28.83 6.18 -2.07
N GLU A 544 28.94 4.88 -1.80
CA GLU A 544 29.16 3.88 -2.85
C GLU A 544 27.82 3.42 -3.38
N ILE A 545 27.69 3.35 -4.70
CA ILE A 545 26.46 2.94 -5.37
C ILE A 545 26.74 1.66 -6.16
N LEU A 546 26.06 0.57 -5.83
CA LEU A 546 26.09 -0.66 -6.60
C LEU A 546 25.08 -0.57 -7.75
N THR A 547 25.53 -0.75 -8.99
CA THR A 547 24.65 -0.83 -10.16
C THR A 547 24.84 -2.16 -10.88
N PRO A 548 23.95 -2.52 -11.81
CA PRO A 548 24.11 -3.73 -12.63
C PRO A 548 25.38 -3.71 -13.50
N LYS A 549 25.92 -2.52 -13.80
CA LYS A 549 27.11 -2.32 -14.63
C LYS A 549 28.40 -2.13 -13.81
N GLY A 550 28.31 -2.14 -12.48
CA GLY A 550 29.45 -2.00 -11.58
C GLY A 550 29.21 -0.98 -10.45
N CYS A 551 30.23 -0.77 -9.63
CA CYS A 551 30.15 0.20 -8.53
C CYS A 551 30.59 1.59 -9.01
N ILE A 552 29.81 2.60 -8.65
CA ILE A 552 30.12 4.01 -8.89
C ILE A 552 30.13 4.80 -7.58
N LYS A 553 30.68 6.02 -7.63
CA LYS A 553 30.77 6.90 -6.48
C LYS A 553 29.70 7.97 -6.55
N GLY A 554 28.83 7.98 -5.54
CA GLY A 554 27.87 9.04 -5.27
C GLY A 554 28.28 9.89 -4.08
N LEU A 555 27.27 10.40 -3.38
CA LEU A 555 27.35 11.24 -2.19
C LEU A 555 26.92 10.43 -0.95
N PRO A 556 27.29 10.86 0.28
CA PRO A 556 26.75 10.24 1.49
C PRO A 556 25.28 10.67 1.69
N ALA A 557 24.37 10.05 0.95
CA ALA A 557 22.95 10.42 0.91
C ALA A 557 22.18 10.02 2.17
N TRP A 558 22.57 8.94 2.81
CA TRP A 558 21.89 8.40 3.98
C TRP A 558 22.31 9.09 5.29
N ILE A 559 21.32 9.42 6.12
CA ILE A 559 21.48 9.89 7.50
C ILE A 559 21.01 8.76 8.44
N PRO A 560 21.92 8.02 9.08
CA PRO A 560 21.54 6.92 9.95
C PRO A 560 20.84 7.43 11.22
N ILE A 561 19.77 6.76 11.63
CA ILE A 561 19.04 7.05 12.86
C ILE A 561 19.44 6.05 13.94
N THR A 562 19.99 6.55 15.05
CA THR A 562 20.65 5.72 16.08
C THR A 562 20.05 5.87 17.47
N THR A 563 18.95 6.62 17.59
CA THR A 563 18.22 6.87 18.84
C THR A 563 16.72 6.81 18.60
N GLY A 564 15.92 6.60 19.64
CA GLY A 564 14.48 6.29 19.53
C GLY A 564 14.22 4.78 19.48
N ALA A 565 13.02 4.34 19.85
CA ALA A 565 12.67 2.92 19.87
C ALA A 565 11.14 2.71 19.94
N ASN A 566 10.62 1.68 19.27
CA ASN A 566 9.29 1.14 19.61
C ASN A 566 9.04 -0.31 19.14
N PRO A 567 9.14 -1.33 20.03
CA PRO A 567 10.01 -1.40 21.20
C PRO A 567 11.46 -1.71 20.77
N THR A 568 11.67 -1.98 19.47
CA THR A 568 12.97 -2.25 18.89
C THR A 568 13.75 -0.93 18.80
N PRO A 569 15.02 -0.90 19.23
CA PRO A 569 15.80 0.33 19.21
C PRO A 569 16.23 0.67 17.78
N ALA A 570 16.19 1.97 17.45
CA ALA A 570 16.93 2.47 16.31
C ALA A 570 18.44 2.34 16.60
N HIS A 571 19.21 1.94 15.59
CA HIS A 571 20.65 1.76 15.68
C HIS A 571 21.28 2.02 14.31
N TYR A 572 22.61 2.18 14.28
CA TYR A 572 23.33 2.32 13.02
C TYR A 572 23.06 1.12 12.10
N GLY A 573 22.86 1.35 10.80
CA GLY A 573 22.40 0.32 9.87
C GLY A 573 20.89 0.20 9.81
N TRP A 574 20.43 -0.86 9.16
CA TRP A 574 19.01 -1.17 9.02
C TRP A 574 18.40 -1.52 10.38
N ASN A 575 17.25 -0.91 10.71
CA ASN A 575 16.48 -1.20 11.92
C ASN A 575 14.96 -1.11 11.65
N TYR A 576 14.13 -1.72 12.51
CA TYR A 576 12.67 -1.76 12.31
C TYR A 576 11.94 -0.42 12.56
N VAL A 577 12.62 0.63 13.02
CA VAL A 577 11.98 1.94 13.18
C VAL A 577 12.10 2.76 11.90
N THR A 578 13.26 2.71 11.24
CA THR A 578 13.61 3.64 10.17
C THR A 578 14.24 2.99 8.94
N GLY A 579 14.34 1.66 8.91
CA GLY A 579 15.06 0.94 7.87
C GLY A 579 16.53 1.40 7.87
N PRO A 580 17.10 1.75 6.71
CA PRO A 580 18.43 2.37 6.61
C PRO A 580 18.57 3.74 7.31
N GLY A 581 17.46 4.42 7.64
CA GLY A 581 17.45 5.75 8.23
C GLY A 581 16.72 6.78 7.38
N THR A 582 17.08 8.04 7.54
CA THR A 582 16.55 9.15 6.74
C THR A 582 17.56 9.64 5.71
N TYR A 583 17.28 10.71 4.99
CA TYR A 583 18.08 11.13 3.84
C TYR A 583 18.42 12.61 3.83
N ASN A 584 19.59 12.92 3.28
CA ASN A 584 19.91 14.23 2.75
C ASN A 584 19.32 14.32 1.34
N ALA A 585 18.31 15.17 1.13
CA ALA A 585 17.54 15.22 -0.11
C ALA A 585 18.42 15.56 -1.32
N TYR A 586 19.32 16.54 -1.20
CA TYR A 586 20.23 16.89 -2.27
C TYR A 586 21.12 15.71 -2.67
N ALA A 587 21.78 15.09 -1.70
CA ALA A 587 22.66 13.96 -1.96
C ALA A 587 21.90 12.75 -2.53
N MET A 588 20.69 12.46 -2.01
CA MET A 588 19.86 11.36 -2.48
C MET A 588 19.41 11.55 -3.93
N VAL A 589 18.89 12.74 -4.28
CA VAL A 589 18.46 13.04 -5.65
C VAL A 589 19.64 13.01 -6.63
N LYS A 590 20.82 13.49 -6.23
CA LYS A 590 22.03 13.39 -7.04
C LYS A 590 22.46 11.93 -7.24
N ASP A 591 22.37 11.10 -6.23
CA ASP A 591 22.69 9.67 -6.34
C ASP A 591 21.70 8.94 -7.25
N PHE A 592 20.41 9.29 -7.22
CA PHE A 592 19.43 8.78 -8.18
C PHE A 592 19.78 9.15 -9.62
N LEU A 593 20.15 10.40 -9.87
CA LEU A 593 20.57 10.86 -11.21
C LEU A 593 21.85 10.17 -11.67
N ILE A 594 22.86 10.06 -10.81
CA ILE A 594 24.10 9.35 -11.11
C ILE A 594 23.82 7.87 -11.43
N TYR A 595 22.94 7.22 -10.67
CA TYR A 595 22.51 5.85 -10.92
C TYR A 595 21.82 5.74 -12.29
N TYR A 596 20.82 6.60 -12.54
CA TYR A 596 20.03 6.61 -13.77
C TYR A 596 20.89 6.85 -15.02
N ASP A 597 21.75 7.87 -14.98
CA ASP A 597 22.65 8.22 -16.08
C ASP A 597 23.62 7.08 -16.40
N PHE A 598 24.14 6.40 -15.38
CA PHE A 598 25.09 5.30 -15.56
C PHE A 598 24.45 4.08 -16.24
N ILE A 599 23.22 3.73 -15.85
CA ILE A 599 22.52 2.59 -16.45
C ILE A 599 21.99 2.90 -17.86
N THR A 600 21.73 4.16 -18.20
CA THR A 600 21.16 4.57 -19.50
C THR A 600 22.19 4.99 -20.56
N ASN A 601 23.31 5.63 -20.20
CA ASN A 601 24.22 6.30 -21.16
C ASN A 601 25.31 5.40 -21.83
N GLU A 602 25.30 4.08 -21.65
CA GLU A 602 26.26 3.17 -22.34
C GLU A 602 25.60 2.24 -23.37
N CYS A 603 24.50 2.66 -24.00
CA CYS A 603 23.89 1.95 -25.15
C CYS A 603 24.43 2.45 -26.49
#